data_AF-A0A8T0D5W1-F1
#
_entry.id   AF-A0A8T0D5W1-F1
#
_cell.length_a   1.000
_cell.length_b   1.000
_cell.length_c   1.000
_cell.angle_alpha   90.00
_cell.angle_beta   90.00
_cell.angle_gamma   90.00
#
_symmetry.space_group_name_H-M   'P 1'
#
loop_
_entity.id
_entity.type
_entity.pdbx_description
1 polymer ?
#
loop_
_entity_poly.entity_id
_entity_poly.type
_entity_poly.pdbx_seq_one_letter_code
_entity_poly.pdbx_strand_id
1 'polypeptide(L)'
;MLGLYVFCIFVLLRGLKADSLVLPKHEPLSEELIDFVNTKPSGTWKAALTGRFKSTDEVRRLLGAAVEPNPTHDSKRPTVKHEDLRLELPKSFDSREHWPKCPSIGKIYDESSCASSWAIGAVSAMSDRFCIKTYRQKYPVMVELSARDLMACCKQCGFGCVGGSIGEAWDYWRDHGIVSGGGFGTGKTCLPYPFPPCNHNPHEATKKDNCSAHHYATPECERKCNSTSGLKYDKDLKKGRITFGILTQTCFTLFTFSCQTAVTAVDDEDDNDVTAFAVAGVLMSAESHLIISC
;
A
#
# COMPACT_ATOMS: atom_id res chain seq x y z
N MET A 1 26.65 56.25 23.03
CA MET A 1 26.23 54.83 23.15
C MET A 1 24.80 54.72 23.67
N LEU A 2 23.80 55.17 22.89
CA LEU A 2 22.37 54.99 23.22
C LEU A 2 21.50 54.61 22.00
N GLY A 3 22.01 54.74 20.77
CA GLY A 3 21.24 54.48 19.54
C GLY A 3 21.21 53.03 19.05
N LEU A 4 22.11 52.16 19.51
CA LEU A 4 22.20 50.76 19.08
C LEU A 4 21.31 49.81 19.89
N TYR A 5 20.90 50.19 21.10
CA TYR A 5 20.02 49.37 21.95
C TYR A 5 18.54 49.45 21.54
N VAL A 6 18.11 50.54 20.90
CA VAL A 6 16.71 50.73 20.49
C VAL A 6 16.36 49.86 19.27
N PHE A 7 17.32 49.57 18.39
CA PHE A 7 17.08 48.76 17.19
C PHE A 7 16.94 47.25 17.50
N CYS A 8 17.61 46.75 18.54
CA CYS A 8 17.46 45.36 18.99
C CYS A 8 16.11 45.09 19.67
N ILE A 9 15.48 46.09 20.28
CA ILE A 9 14.18 45.92 20.95
C ILE A 9 13.03 45.88 19.94
N PHE A 10 13.12 46.58 18.81
CA PHE A 10 12.10 46.51 17.75
C PHE A 10 12.10 45.19 16.96
N VAL A 11 13.19 44.43 16.96
CA VAL A 11 13.26 43.11 16.30
C VAL A 11 12.73 41.99 17.22
N LEU A 12 12.72 42.18 18.54
CA LEU A 12 12.29 41.15 19.50
C LEU A 12 10.78 41.15 19.80
N LEU A 13 9.99 42.07 19.22
CA LEU A 13 8.54 42.13 19.39
C LEU A 13 7.74 41.82 18.11
N ARG A 14 8.35 41.19 17.10
CA ARG A 14 7.56 40.37 16.18
C ARG A 14 7.45 38.99 16.80
N GLY A 15 6.56 38.90 17.79
CA GLY A 15 6.09 37.60 18.25
C GLY A 15 5.69 36.80 17.02
N LEU A 16 6.39 35.69 16.79
CA LEU A 16 5.88 34.64 15.94
C LEU A 16 4.61 34.15 16.64
N LYS A 17 3.48 34.79 16.33
CA LYS A 17 2.20 34.10 16.42
C LYS A 17 2.40 32.91 15.49
N ALA A 18 2.58 31.74 16.08
CA ALA A 18 2.15 30.53 15.43
C ALA A 18 0.64 30.73 15.24
N ASP A 19 0.26 31.37 14.12
CA ASP A 19 -1.09 31.22 13.63
C ASP A 19 -1.23 29.72 13.44
N SER A 20 -1.98 29.09 14.35
CA SER A 20 -2.51 27.76 14.13
C SER A 20 -3.04 27.79 12.71
N LEU A 21 -2.41 27.04 11.80
CA LEU A 21 -2.81 26.99 10.41
C LEU A 21 -4.22 26.37 10.39
N VAL A 22 -5.25 27.22 10.52
CA VAL A 22 -6.64 26.80 10.38
C VAL A 22 -6.80 26.56 8.89
N LEU A 23 -6.55 25.33 8.47
CA LEU A 23 -6.86 24.91 7.12
C LEU A 23 -8.36 25.12 6.92
N PRO A 24 -8.78 25.84 5.86
CA PRO A 24 -10.19 25.96 5.56
C PRO A 24 -10.77 24.56 5.36
N LYS A 25 -11.89 24.31 6.03
CA LYS A 25 -12.62 23.05 5.90
C LYS A 25 -13.49 23.17 4.67
N HIS A 26 -13.19 22.35 3.67
CA HIS A 26 -14.01 22.21 2.47
C HIS A 26 -14.79 20.89 2.53
N GLU A 27 -15.97 20.89 1.91
CA GLU A 27 -16.78 19.68 1.73
C GLU A 27 -15.97 18.62 0.94
N PRO A 28 -15.91 17.36 1.40
CA PRO A 28 -15.22 16.31 0.65
C PRO A 28 -15.82 16.12 -0.75
N LEU A 29 -14.97 15.86 -1.75
CA LEU A 29 -15.36 15.65 -3.14
C LEU A 29 -16.01 16.87 -3.84
N SER A 30 -15.98 18.06 -3.21
CA SER A 30 -16.52 19.30 -3.81
C SER A 30 -15.59 19.95 -4.82
N GLU A 31 -16.17 20.71 -5.76
CA GLU A 31 -15.42 21.61 -6.65
C GLU A 31 -14.61 22.65 -5.87
N GLU A 32 -15.13 23.13 -4.74
CA GLU A 32 -14.43 24.10 -3.88
C GLU A 32 -13.11 23.53 -3.34
N LEU A 33 -13.11 22.26 -2.90
CA LEU A 33 -11.89 21.58 -2.45
C LEU A 33 -10.90 21.41 -3.61
N ILE A 34 -11.39 21.09 -4.81
CA ILE A 34 -10.56 20.94 -6.02
C ILE A 34 -9.87 22.27 -6.36
N ASP A 35 -10.63 23.36 -6.40
CA ASP A 35 -10.11 24.71 -6.67
C ASP A 35 -9.13 25.15 -5.59
N PHE A 36 -9.44 24.90 -4.31
CA PHE A 36 -8.54 25.20 -3.21
C PHE A 36 -7.19 24.50 -3.34
N VAL A 37 -7.18 23.21 -3.73
CA VAL A 37 -5.94 22.47 -3.98
C VAL A 37 -5.19 23.05 -5.18
N ASN A 38 -5.89 23.26 -6.29
CA ASN A 38 -5.28 23.68 -7.56
C ASN A 38 -4.78 25.13 -7.55
N THR A 39 -5.28 25.98 -6.64
CA THR A 39 -4.83 27.36 -6.46
C THR A 39 -3.56 27.49 -5.62
N LYS A 40 -3.06 26.42 -5.00
CA LYS A 40 -1.83 26.47 -4.20
C LYS A 40 -0.59 26.68 -5.09
N PRO A 41 0.13 27.80 -4.95
CA PRO A 41 1.27 28.13 -5.81
C PRO A 41 2.41 27.10 -5.76
N SER A 42 2.56 26.40 -4.63
CA SER A 42 3.55 25.35 -4.39
C SER A 42 2.97 23.93 -4.49
N GLY A 43 1.79 23.76 -5.08
CA GLY A 43 1.16 22.46 -5.26
C GLY A 43 1.99 21.57 -6.19
N THR A 44 2.36 20.39 -5.73
CA THR A 44 3.10 19.37 -6.52
C THR A 44 2.17 18.38 -7.23
N TRP A 45 0.87 18.49 -7.02
CA TRP A 45 -0.18 17.65 -7.58
C TRP A 45 -1.40 18.51 -7.94
N LYS A 46 -2.27 17.97 -8.79
CA LYS A 46 -3.54 18.62 -9.19
C LYS A 46 -4.71 17.75 -8.77
N ALA A 47 -5.74 18.38 -8.21
CA ALA A 47 -7.02 17.75 -7.93
C ALA A 47 -7.92 17.82 -9.17
N ALA A 48 -8.79 16.84 -9.31
CA ALA A 48 -9.84 16.78 -10.33
C ALA A 48 -11.08 16.10 -9.75
N LEU A 49 -12.23 16.29 -10.41
CA LEU A 49 -13.44 15.56 -10.08
C LEU A 49 -13.20 14.06 -10.24
N THR A 50 -13.54 13.30 -9.20
CA THR A 50 -13.44 11.85 -9.27
C THR A 50 -14.71 11.30 -9.91
N GLY A 51 -14.57 10.49 -10.95
CA GLY A 51 -15.66 9.66 -11.44
C GLY A 51 -15.94 8.47 -10.51
N ARG A 52 -15.03 8.20 -9.56
CA ARG A 52 -15.02 6.93 -8.81
C ARG A 52 -15.93 6.91 -7.59
N PHE A 53 -16.00 8.03 -6.88
CA PHE A 53 -16.68 8.11 -5.59
C PHE A 53 -17.76 9.19 -5.61
N LYS A 54 -18.95 8.84 -5.14
CA LYS A 54 -20.08 9.76 -4.96
C LYS A 54 -20.22 10.24 -3.53
N SER A 55 -19.61 9.56 -2.58
CA SER A 55 -19.68 9.91 -1.15
C SER A 55 -18.42 9.50 -0.41
N THR A 56 -18.21 10.09 0.77
CA THR A 56 -17.12 9.70 1.67
C THR A 56 -17.26 8.27 2.19
N ASP A 57 -18.48 7.72 2.24
CA ASP A 57 -18.71 6.33 2.67
C ASP A 57 -18.23 5.33 1.62
N GLU A 58 -18.38 5.65 0.32
CA GLU A 58 -17.80 4.83 -0.75
C GLU A 58 -16.27 4.84 -0.69
N VAL A 59 -15.67 5.99 -0.35
CA VAL A 59 -14.22 6.07 -0.12
C VAL A 59 -13.81 5.19 1.06
N ARG A 60 -14.45 5.35 2.22
CA ARG A 60 -14.12 4.61 3.45
C ARG A 60 -14.17 3.10 3.23
N ARG A 61 -15.11 2.61 2.42
CA ARG A 61 -15.25 1.19 2.08
C ARG A 61 -14.08 0.60 1.29
N LEU A 62 -13.24 1.42 0.67
CA LEU A 62 -12.01 0.97 -0.01
C LEU A 62 -10.75 1.18 0.84
N LEU A 63 -10.87 1.83 2.01
CA LEU A 63 -9.78 2.02 2.96
C LEU A 63 -9.69 0.82 3.92
N GLY A 64 -9.39 -0.35 3.37
CA GLY A 64 -9.32 -1.62 4.10
C GLY A 64 -8.05 -1.88 4.90
N ALA A 65 -7.15 -0.90 5.06
CA ALA A 65 -5.87 -1.11 5.73
C ALA A 65 -5.84 -0.49 7.13
N ALA A 66 -5.58 -1.31 8.14
CA ALA A 66 -5.31 -0.89 9.50
C ALA A 66 -3.80 -0.91 9.78
N VAL A 67 -3.31 0.16 10.40
CA VAL A 67 -1.94 0.25 10.91
C VAL A 67 -1.92 -0.30 12.33
N GLU A 68 -1.01 -1.22 12.62
CA GLU A 68 -0.81 -1.73 13.98
C GLU A 68 -0.34 -0.58 14.90
N PRO A 69 -0.96 -0.39 16.08
CA PRO A 69 -0.53 0.66 17.00
C PRO A 69 0.86 0.34 17.57
N ASN A 70 1.65 1.38 17.82
CA ASN A 70 2.86 1.27 18.65
C ASN A 70 2.42 1.06 20.12
N PRO A 71 2.96 0.09 20.89
CA PRO A 71 4.17 -0.72 20.65
C PRO A 71 3.91 -2.13 20.08
N THR A 72 2.67 -2.49 19.77
CA THR A 72 2.32 -3.82 19.25
C THR A 72 3.14 -4.16 18.01
N HIS A 73 3.32 -3.19 17.11
CA HIS A 73 4.18 -3.32 15.93
C HIS A 73 5.64 -3.68 16.30
N ASP A 74 6.27 -2.91 17.18
CA ASP A 74 7.70 -3.03 17.53
C ASP A 74 7.99 -4.27 18.37
N SER A 75 7.00 -4.74 19.14
CA SER A 75 7.12 -5.95 19.96
C SER A 75 7.02 -7.24 19.17
N LYS A 76 6.29 -7.25 18.03
CA LYS A 76 6.05 -8.45 17.23
C LYS A 76 7.18 -8.75 16.25
N ARG A 77 7.89 -7.72 15.78
CA ARG A 77 8.87 -7.84 14.71
C ARG A 77 10.04 -6.89 14.92
N PRO A 78 11.27 -7.28 14.53
CA PRO A 78 12.38 -6.34 14.51
C PRO A 78 12.08 -5.19 13.55
N THR A 79 12.57 -4.00 13.89
CA THR A 79 12.55 -2.86 12.97
C THR A 79 13.92 -2.71 12.32
N VAL A 80 13.97 -2.79 11.00
CA VAL A 80 15.19 -2.59 10.23
C VAL A 80 15.32 -1.11 9.86
N LYS A 81 16.54 -0.57 10.01
CA LYS A 81 16.85 0.83 9.71
C LYS A 81 17.85 1.02 8.57
N HIS A 82 18.52 -0.04 8.13
CA HIS A 82 19.56 -0.01 7.09
C HIS A 82 20.71 0.98 7.36
N GLU A 83 20.93 1.40 8.61
CA GLU A 83 21.97 2.40 8.99
C GLU A 83 23.40 1.91 8.73
N ASP A 84 23.63 0.60 8.78
CA ASP A 84 24.94 -0.02 8.56
C ASP A 84 25.31 -0.13 7.07
N LEU A 85 24.36 0.13 6.16
CA LEU A 85 24.57 0.06 4.72
C LEU A 85 25.01 1.42 4.19
N ARG A 86 26.31 1.55 3.89
CA ARG A 86 26.84 2.70 3.15
C ARG A 86 26.60 2.51 1.65
N LEU A 87 25.37 2.79 1.22
CA LEU A 87 24.97 2.72 -0.18
C LEU A 87 24.71 4.13 -0.73
N GLU A 88 25.26 4.43 -1.90
CA GLU A 88 24.86 5.61 -2.67
C GLU A 88 23.53 5.32 -3.37
N LEU A 89 22.43 5.88 -2.85
CA LEU A 89 21.12 5.70 -3.44
C LEU A 89 20.96 6.58 -4.70
N PRO A 90 20.36 6.05 -5.78
CA PRO A 90 20.10 6.84 -6.97
C PRO A 90 19.05 7.93 -6.68
N LYS A 91 19.11 9.05 -7.42
CA LYS A 91 18.13 10.15 -7.31
C LYS A 91 16.71 9.73 -7.69
N SER A 92 16.58 8.68 -8.50
CA SER A 92 15.31 8.08 -8.93
C SER A 92 15.47 6.57 -9.02
N PHE A 93 14.44 5.84 -8.61
CA PHE A 93 14.42 4.38 -8.66
C PHE A 93 13.02 3.91 -9.08
N ASP A 94 12.96 3.01 -10.06
CA ASP A 94 11.73 2.34 -10.47
C ASP A 94 11.99 0.83 -10.52
N SER A 95 11.29 0.09 -9.65
CA SER A 95 11.41 -1.37 -9.56
C SER A 95 11.08 -2.07 -10.89
N ARG A 96 10.21 -1.50 -11.72
CA ARG A 96 9.82 -2.08 -13.02
C ARG A 96 10.97 -2.00 -14.02
N GLU A 97 11.78 -0.95 -13.93
CA GLU A 97 12.97 -0.76 -14.76
C GLU A 97 14.16 -1.58 -14.24
N HIS A 98 14.26 -1.76 -12.92
CA HIS A 98 15.35 -2.52 -12.31
C HIS A 98 15.17 -4.04 -12.44
N TRP A 99 13.93 -4.53 -12.32
CA TRP A 99 13.59 -5.96 -12.48
C TRP A 99 12.56 -6.22 -13.61
N PRO A 100 12.87 -5.89 -14.88
CA PRO A 100 11.92 -6.05 -16.01
C PRO A 100 11.47 -7.48 -16.28
N LYS A 101 12.21 -8.50 -15.81
CA LYS A 101 11.80 -9.92 -15.90
C LYS A 101 10.77 -10.33 -14.84
N CYS A 102 10.36 -9.41 -13.96
CA CYS A 102 9.34 -9.61 -12.93
C CYS A 102 8.10 -8.76 -13.23
N PRO A 103 7.24 -9.16 -14.18
CA PRO A 103 6.07 -8.36 -14.57
C PRO A 103 4.99 -8.25 -13.47
N SER A 104 5.10 -8.98 -12.36
CA SER A 104 4.23 -8.75 -11.19
C SER A 104 4.37 -7.33 -10.63
N ILE A 105 5.57 -6.74 -10.72
CA ILE A 105 5.88 -5.39 -10.19
C ILE A 105 5.06 -4.32 -10.93
N GLY A 106 4.82 -4.53 -12.22
CA GLY A 106 4.01 -3.64 -13.05
C GLY A 106 2.51 -3.99 -13.08
N LYS A 107 2.09 -5.04 -12.36
CA LYS A 107 0.71 -5.53 -12.43
C LYS A 107 -0.19 -4.75 -11.48
N ILE A 108 -1.31 -4.27 -12.01
CA ILE A 108 -2.32 -3.55 -11.24
C ILE A 108 -3.46 -4.49 -10.89
N TYR A 109 -3.85 -4.47 -9.62
CA TYR A 109 -4.89 -5.33 -9.06
C TYR A 109 -6.15 -4.52 -8.76
N ASP A 110 -7.31 -5.17 -8.87
CA ASP A 110 -8.63 -4.60 -8.57
C ASP A 110 -9.21 -5.33 -7.36
N GLU A 111 -9.45 -4.60 -6.26
CA GLU A 111 -10.04 -5.16 -5.04
C GLU A 111 -11.56 -5.37 -5.15
N SER A 112 -12.18 -4.89 -6.23
CA SER A 112 -13.63 -4.91 -6.43
C SER A 112 -14.35 -4.16 -5.29
N SER A 113 -15.55 -4.60 -4.89
CA SER A 113 -16.30 -4.03 -3.76
C SER A 113 -16.05 -4.78 -2.46
N CYS A 114 -14.78 -4.87 -2.07
CA CYS A 114 -14.28 -5.54 -0.87
C CYS A 114 -13.06 -4.77 -0.34
N ALA A 115 -13.08 -4.39 0.94
CA ALA A 115 -12.00 -3.60 1.57
C ALA A 115 -10.76 -4.48 1.87
N SER A 116 -10.14 -5.01 0.81
CA SER A 116 -9.07 -6.02 0.88
C SER A 116 -7.70 -5.50 0.44
N SER A 117 -7.54 -4.18 0.28
CA SER A 117 -6.28 -3.53 0.00
C SER A 117 -5.12 -3.96 0.91
N TRP A 118 -5.38 -4.26 2.18
CA TRP A 118 -4.38 -4.82 3.11
C TRP A 118 -3.82 -6.18 2.63
N ALA A 119 -4.67 -7.05 2.10
CA ALA A 119 -4.30 -8.37 1.61
C ALA A 119 -3.69 -8.27 0.21
N ILE A 120 -4.30 -7.50 -0.69
CA ILE A 120 -3.81 -7.29 -2.06
C ILE A 120 -2.42 -6.66 -2.03
N GLY A 121 -2.23 -5.56 -1.29
CA GLY A 121 -0.92 -4.90 -1.18
C GLY A 121 0.17 -5.83 -0.65
N ALA A 122 -0.17 -6.66 0.35
CA ALA A 122 0.74 -7.66 0.89
C ALA A 122 1.12 -8.72 -0.17
N VAL A 123 0.14 -9.38 -0.79
CA VAL A 123 0.44 -10.46 -1.75
C VAL A 123 1.07 -9.95 -3.04
N SER A 124 0.80 -8.71 -3.47
CA SER A 124 1.49 -8.07 -4.59
C SER A 124 2.99 -7.95 -4.29
N ALA A 125 3.35 -7.33 -3.16
CA ALA A 125 4.75 -7.18 -2.78
C ALA A 125 5.44 -8.52 -2.49
N MET A 126 4.75 -9.49 -1.89
CA MET A 126 5.29 -10.84 -1.69
C MET A 126 5.55 -11.57 -3.01
N SER A 127 4.66 -11.42 -4.00
CA SER A 127 4.84 -11.98 -5.35
C SER A 127 6.06 -11.39 -6.05
N ASP A 128 6.22 -10.07 -5.96
CA ASP A 128 7.39 -9.37 -6.49
C ASP A 128 8.69 -9.89 -5.87
N ARG A 129 8.70 -10.04 -4.55
CA ARG A 129 9.88 -10.51 -3.80
C ARG A 129 10.29 -11.93 -4.14
N PHE A 130 9.33 -12.82 -4.44
CA PHE A 130 9.66 -14.15 -4.94
C PHE A 130 10.42 -14.09 -6.26
N CYS A 131 9.99 -13.21 -7.17
CA CYS A 131 10.65 -13.04 -8.45
C CYS A 131 12.00 -12.34 -8.32
N ILE A 132 12.07 -11.23 -7.56
CA ILE A 132 13.30 -10.47 -7.32
C ILE A 132 14.40 -11.34 -6.71
N LYS A 133 14.06 -12.16 -5.71
CA LYS A 133 15.02 -13.07 -5.07
C LYS A 133 15.67 -14.04 -6.07
N THR A 134 14.93 -14.45 -7.09
CA THR A 134 15.40 -15.39 -8.11
C THR A 134 15.83 -14.68 -9.39
N TYR A 135 15.97 -13.35 -9.37
CA TYR A 135 16.15 -12.53 -10.56
C TYR A 135 17.45 -12.80 -11.31
N ARG A 136 18.52 -13.11 -10.58
CA ARG A 136 19.84 -13.44 -11.14
C ARG A 136 19.86 -14.79 -11.87
N GLN A 137 18.84 -15.63 -11.67
CA GLN A 137 18.72 -16.89 -12.38
C GLN A 137 18.36 -16.66 -13.85
N LYS A 138 18.66 -17.64 -14.71
CA LYS A 138 18.33 -17.58 -16.15
C LYS A 138 16.83 -17.32 -16.38
N TYR A 139 15.99 -17.91 -15.54
CA TYR A 139 14.54 -17.74 -15.53
C TYR A 139 14.07 -17.49 -14.09
N PRO A 140 13.75 -16.22 -13.73
CA PRO A 140 13.20 -15.90 -12.42
C PRO A 140 11.89 -16.64 -12.15
N VAL A 141 11.71 -17.08 -10.91
CA VAL A 141 10.52 -17.79 -10.47
C VAL A 141 9.41 -16.80 -10.19
N MET A 142 8.34 -16.95 -10.96
CA MET A 142 7.17 -16.07 -10.89
C MET A 142 6.02 -16.78 -10.19
N VAL A 143 5.52 -16.20 -9.10
CA VAL A 143 4.34 -16.68 -8.41
C VAL A 143 3.46 -15.50 -8.07
N GLU A 144 2.19 -15.56 -8.50
CA GLU A 144 1.16 -14.63 -8.05
C GLU A 144 0.45 -15.24 -6.83
N LEU A 145 0.63 -14.64 -5.66
CA LEU A 145 0.08 -15.13 -4.41
C LEU A 145 -1.38 -14.72 -4.21
N SER A 146 -2.15 -15.61 -3.59
CA SER A 146 -3.60 -15.48 -3.46
C SER A 146 -3.99 -14.48 -2.38
N ALA A 147 -4.52 -13.33 -2.81
CA ALA A 147 -5.22 -12.42 -1.90
C ALA A 147 -6.43 -13.10 -1.25
N ARG A 148 -7.09 -14.05 -1.95
CA ARG A 148 -8.22 -14.82 -1.42
C ARG A 148 -7.81 -15.66 -0.21
N ASP A 149 -6.74 -16.44 -0.33
CA ASP A 149 -6.25 -17.30 0.73
C ASP A 149 -5.88 -16.48 1.97
N LEU A 150 -5.08 -15.43 1.79
CA LEU A 150 -4.70 -14.53 2.88
C LEU A 150 -5.92 -13.89 3.56
N MET A 151 -6.81 -13.28 2.78
CA MET A 151 -7.98 -12.56 3.28
C MET A 151 -8.98 -13.48 3.99
N ALA A 152 -9.18 -14.70 3.50
CA ALA A 152 -10.16 -15.64 4.04
C ALA A 152 -9.62 -16.40 5.27
N CYS A 153 -8.34 -16.78 5.24
CA CYS A 153 -7.75 -17.71 6.20
C CYS A 153 -6.95 -17.06 7.32
N CYS A 154 -6.43 -15.84 7.15
CA CYS A 154 -5.76 -15.14 8.24
C CYS A 154 -6.76 -14.52 9.22
N LYS A 155 -7.16 -15.28 10.24
CA LYS A 155 -8.14 -14.81 11.25
C LYS A 155 -7.57 -13.74 12.18
N GLN A 156 -6.26 -13.72 12.39
CA GLN A 156 -5.60 -12.69 13.18
C GLN A 156 -5.45 -11.37 12.41
N CYS A 157 -5.47 -11.38 11.08
CA CYS A 157 -5.22 -10.18 10.27
C CYS A 157 -6.40 -9.21 10.25
N GLY A 158 -7.54 -9.52 10.86
CA GLY A 158 -8.73 -8.66 10.86
C GLY A 158 -9.95 -9.33 10.22
N PHE A 159 -10.73 -8.55 9.48
CA PHE A 159 -12.10 -8.91 9.09
C PHE A 159 -12.30 -9.08 7.58
N GLY A 160 -11.22 -9.41 6.85
CA GLY A 160 -11.28 -9.71 5.41
C GLY A 160 -11.71 -8.49 4.59
N CYS A 161 -12.91 -8.54 4.00
CA CYS A 161 -13.50 -7.46 3.19
C CYS A 161 -13.96 -6.24 3.99
N VAL A 162 -13.78 -6.23 5.32
CA VAL A 162 -14.03 -5.07 6.18
C VAL A 162 -12.71 -4.40 6.63
N GLY A 163 -11.58 -4.93 6.14
CA GLY A 163 -10.25 -4.42 6.40
C GLY A 163 -9.41 -5.33 7.30
N GLY A 164 -8.11 -5.03 7.36
CA GLY A 164 -7.14 -5.85 8.06
C GLY A 164 -5.78 -5.18 8.27
N SER A 165 -4.97 -5.85 9.08
CA SER A 165 -3.65 -5.43 9.53
C SER A 165 -2.58 -5.82 8.51
N ILE A 166 -1.78 -4.84 8.11
CA ILE A 166 -0.67 -5.04 7.17
C ILE A 166 0.40 -5.94 7.81
N GLY A 167 0.82 -5.66 9.05
CA GLY A 167 1.90 -6.41 9.69
C GLY A 167 1.56 -7.89 9.85
N GLU A 168 0.35 -8.19 10.34
CA GLU A 168 -0.11 -9.56 10.54
C GLU A 168 -0.24 -10.35 9.25
N ALA A 169 -0.51 -9.69 8.11
CA ALA A 169 -0.50 -10.34 6.81
C ALA A 169 0.89 -10.91 6.47
N TRP A 170 1.94 -10.14 6.75
CA TRP A 170 3.31 -10.60 6.54
C TRP A 170 3.69 -11.73 7.51
N ASP A 171 3.27 -11.66 8.77
CA ASP A 171 3.48 -12.76 9.72
C ASP A 171 2.76 -14.04 9.31
N TYR A 172 1.51 -13.91 8.83
CA TYR A 172 0.76 -15.06 8.32
C TYR A 172 1.51 -15.73 7.17
N TRP A 173 2.07 -14.94 6.25
CA TRP A 173 2.86 -15.47 5.15
C TRP A 173 4.14 -16.19 5.61
N ARG A 174 4.82 -15.69 6.64
CA ARG A 174 5.97 -16.37 7.26
C ARG A 174 5.56 -17.70 7.92
N ASP A 175 4.53 -17.66 8.76
CA ASP A 175 4.18 -18.77 9.64
C ASP A 175 3.42 -19.88 8.89
N HIS A 176 2.47 -19.49 8.04
CA HIS A 176 1.53 -20.40 7.38
C HIS A 176 1.81 -20.54 5.89
N GLY A 177 2.27 -19.47 5.25
CA GLY A 177 2.37 -19.39 3.80
C GLY A 177 1.06 -19.07 3.12
N ILE A 178 1.14 -18.78 1.82
CA ILE A 178 0.00 -18.40 0.98
C ILE A 178 0.13 -19.18 -0.34
N VAL A 179 -0.98 -19.72 -0.84
CA VAL A 179 -1.00 -20.43 -2.14
C VAL A 179 -1.01 -19.44 -3.31
N SER A 180 -0.81 -19.93 -4.53
CA SER A 180 -0.97 -19.12 -5.74
C SER A 180 -2.43 -18.70 -5.96
N GLY A 181 -2.65 -17.49 -6.49
CA GLY A 181 -3.98 -16.99 -6.78
C GLY A 181 -3.96 -15.79 -7.71
N GLY A 182 -4.38 -16.02 -8.96
CA GLY A 182 -4.51 -14.99 -9.97
C GLY A 182 -5.75 -14.11 -9.77
N GLY A 183 -5.95 -13.17 -10.69
CA GLY A 183 -7.19 -12.40 -10.77
C GLY A 183 -8.43 -13.28 -10.99
N PHE A 184 -9.60 -12.68 -10.82
CA PHE A 184 -10.88 -13.35 -11.01
C PHE A 184 -10.98 -14.07 -12.37
N GLY A 185 -11.58 -15.26 -12.37
CA GLY A 185 -11.79 -16.06 -13.58
C GLY A 185 -10.53 -16.77 -14.11
N THR A 186 -9.37 -16.60 -13.48
CA THR A 186 -8.17 -17.37 -13.84
C THR A 186 -8.28 -18.82 -13.35
N GLY A 187 -7.92 -19.80 -14.18
CA GLY A 187 -8.04 -21.23 -13.83
C GLY A 187 -6.73 -21.93 -13.49
N LYS A 188 -5.57 -21.25 -13.64
CA LYS A 188 -4.25 -21.88 -13.55
C LYS A 188 -3.61 -21.84 -12.16
N THR A 189 -4.13 -21.01 -11.26
CA THR A 189 -3.62 -20.83 -9.89
C THR A 189 -4.53 -21.52 -8.87
N CYS A 190 -4.03 -21.78 -7.66
CA CYS A 190 -4.75 -22.53 -6.64
C CYS A 190 -6.06 -21.85 -6.21
N LEU A 191 -6.00 -20.60 -5.75
CA LEU A 191 -7.15 -19.83 -5.27
C LEU A 191 -7.19 -18.44 -5.93
N PRO A 192 -7.81 -18.31 -7.12
CA PRO A 192 -8.04 -17.02 -7.76
C PRO A 192 -8.86 -16.07 -6.89
N TYR A 193 -8.72 -14.76 -7.14
CA TYR A 193 -9.53 -13.73 -6.48
C TYR A 193 -11.03 -13.98 -6.73
N PRO A 194 -11.89 -13.94 -5.70
CA PRO A 194 -13.26 -14.45 -5.80
C PRO A 194 -14.24 -13.43 -6.41
N PHE A 195 -13.86 -12.15 -6.51
CA PHE A 195 -14.77 -11.09 -6.92
C PHE A 195 -14.43 -10.56 -8.31
N PRO A 196 -15.42 -10.38 -9.19
CA PRO A 196 -15.18 -9.85 -10.52
C PRO A 196 -14.71 -8.40 -10.48
N PRO A 197 -13.90 -7.96 -11.47
CA PRO A 197 -13.65 -6.55 -11.69
C PRO A 197 -14.97 -5.83 -11.96
N CYS A 198 -15.15 -4.66 -11.36
CA CYS A 198 -16.37 -3.87 -11.46
C CYS A 198 -16.06 -2.48 -12.01
N ASN A 199 -17.10 -1.75 -12.43
CA ASN A 199 -16.96 -0.38 -12.86
C ASN A 199 -16.80 0.52 -11.63
N HIS A 200 -15.60 1.06 -11.47
CA HIS A 200 -15.30 2.01 -10.42
C HIS A 200 -15.84 3.40 -10.75
N ASN A 201 -16.15 3.72 -12.02
CA ASN A 201 -16.66 5.03 -12.44
C ASN A 201 -18.11 4.94 -12.94
N PRO A 202 -19.13 5.19 -12.10
CA PRO A 202 -20.53 5.01 -12.49
C PRO A 202 -21.00 5.95 -13.62
N HIS A 203 -20.23 6.98 -13.95
CA HIS A 203 -20.53 7.93 -15.03
C HIS A 203 -19.97 7.48 -16.38
N GLU A 204 -19.11 6.47 -16.40
CA GLU A 204 -18.57 5.87 -17.61
C GLU A 204 -19.44 4.70 -18.05
N ALA A 205 -19.91 4.73 -19.29
CA ALA A 205 -20.70 3.64 -19.86
C ALA A 205 -19.79 2.43 -20.14
N THR A 206 -19.76 1.49 -19.20
CA THR A 206 -19.04 0.22 -19.36
C THR A 206 -20.00 -0.97 -19.36
N LYS A 207 -19.53 -2.13 -19.83
CA LYS A 207 -20.30 -3.40 -19.74
C LYS A 207 -20.25 -4.04 -18.35
N LYS A 208 -19.48 -3.48 -17.41
CA LYS A 208 -19.32 -4.02 -16.05
C LYS A 208 -20.34 -3.37 -15.12
N ASP A 209 -20.83 -4.14 -14.16
CA ASP A 209 -21.68 -3.60 -13.10
C ASP A 209 -20.87 -2.62 -12.22
N ASN A 210 -21.56 -1.60 -11.67
CA ASN A 210 -20.93 -0.63 -10.79
C ASN A 210 -20.50 -1.28 -9.47
N CYS A 211 -19.29 -0.96 -9.00
CA CYS A 211 -18.78 -1.52 -7.75
C CYS A 211 -19.68 -1.20 -6.55
N SER A 212 -20.26 0.00 -6.51
CA SER A 212 -21.18 0.43 -5.44
C SER A 212 -22.48 -0.36 -5.39
N ALA A 213 -22.84 -1.09 -6.44
CA ALA A 213 -24.01 -1.99 -6.44
C ALA A 213 -23.74 -3.30 -5.67
N HIS A 214 -22.50 -3.58 -5.30
CA HIS A 214 -22.10 -4.82 -4.65
C HIS A 214 -21.52 -4.56 -3.26
N HIS A 215 -21.76 -5.48 -2.34
CA HIS A 215 -21.10 -5.54 -1.03
C HIS A 215 -20.69 -6.98 -0.79
N TYR A 216 -19.44 -7.30 -1.07
CA TYR A 216 -18.96 -8.67 -0.91
C TYR A 216 -18.62 -8.96 0.54
N ALA A 217 -19.20 -10.05 1.05
CA ALA A 217 -18.77 -10.63 2.31
C ALA A 217 -17.39 -11.30 2.13
N THR A 218 -16.62 -11.36 3.21
CA THR A 218 -15.39 -12.15 3.25
C THR A 218 -15.72 -13.61 2.89
N PRO A 219 -15.03 -14.21 1.90
CA PRO A 219 -15.27 -15.60 1.54
C PRO A 219 -14.82 -16.53 2.67
N GLU A 220 -15.36 -17.74 2.68
CA GLU A 220 -14.90 -18.78 3.58
C GLU A 220 -13.44 -19.19 3.31
N CYS A 221 -12.74 -19.59 4.37
CA CYS A 221 -11.38 -20.10 4.25
C CYS A 221 -11.40 -21.50 3.63
N GLU A 222 -10.91 -21.62 2.41
CA GLU A 222 -10.80 -22.89 1.69
C GLU A 222 -9.36 -23.39 1.69
N ARG A 223 -9.05 -24.44 2.45
CA ARG A 223 -7.74 -25.13 2.40
C ARG A 223 -7.68 -26.17 1.29
N LYS A 224 -8.16 -25.79 0.09
CA LYS A 224 -8.22 -26.66 -1.09
C LYS A 224 -8.19 -25.78 -2.35
N CYS A 225 -7.30 -26.12 -3.29
CA CYS A 225 -7.25 -25.43 -4.59
C CYS A 225 -8.50 -25.72 -5.43
N ASN A 226 -8.81 -24.79 -6.34
CA ASN A 226 -9.82 -25.00 -7.36
C ASN A 226 -9.45 -26.22 -8.23
N SER A 227 -10.42 -27.08 -8.53
CA SER A 227 -10.20 -28.31 -9.29
C SER A 227 -9.62 -28.07 -10.67
N THR A 228 -9.93 -26.92 -11.28
CA THR A 228 -9.43 -26.50 -12.60
C THR A 228 -7.92 -26.27 -12.64
N SER A 229 -7.29 -25.99 -11.49
CA SER A 229 -5.84 -25.75 -11.42
C SER A 229 -4.99 -27.01 -11.45
N GLY A 230 -5.56 -28.16 -11.04
CA GLY A 230 -4.80 -29.40 -10.82
C GLY A 230 -3.80 -29.33 -9.65
N LEU A 231 -3.76 -28.23 -8.89
CA LEU A 231 -2.83 -28.02 -7.78
C LEU A 231 -3.36 -28.62 -6.47
N LYS A 232 -2.44 -28.87 -5.53
CA LYS A 232 -2.77 -29.29 -4.15
C LYS A 232 -2.38 -28.18 -3.19
N TYR A 233 -3.30 -27.81 -2.29
CA TYR A 233 -3.13 -26.67 -1.38
C TYR A 233 -1.80 -26.72 -0.62
N ASP A 234 -1.54 -27.82 0.10
CA ASP A 234 -0.32 -27.98 0.91
C ASP A 234 0.99 -28.00 0.11
N LYS A 235 0.92 -28.27 -1.20
CA LYS A 235 2.09 -28.27 -2.10
C LYS A 235 2.29 -26.94 -2.80
N ASP A 236 1.25 -26.11 -2.85
CA ASP A 236 1.30 -24.81 -3.49
C ASP A 236 1.64 -23.67 -2.53
N LEU A 237 1.53 -23.88 -1.22
CA LEU A 237 1.92 -22.90 -0.19
C LEU A 237 3.34 -22.38 -0.40
N LYS A 238 3.48 -21.05 -0.42
CA LYS A 238 4.75 -20.33 -0.45
C LYS A 238 4.89 -19.51 0.82
N LYS A 239 6.02 -19.65 1.50
CA LYS A 239 6.30 -18.99 2.78
C LYS A 239 7.34 -17.89 2.63
N GLY A 240 7.14 -16.81 3.37
CA GLY A 240 8.20 -15.86 3.68
C GLY A 240 9.16 -16.45 4.71
N ARG A 241 10.35 -15.88 4.85
CA ARG A 241 11.32 -16.35 5.85
C ARG A 241 11.30 -15.52 7.12
N ILE A 242 11.43 -14.21 6.96
CA ILE A 242 11.50 -13.24 8.06
C ILE A 242 10.50 -12.14 7.82
N THR A 243 10.03 -11.50 8.89
CA THR A 243 9.16 -10.33 8.84
C THR A 243 9.75 -9.22 9.71
N PHE A 244 9.66 -7.99 9.24
CA PHE A 244 10.20 -6.83 9.93
C PHE A 244 9.37 -5.58 9.63
N GLY A 245 9.40 -4.65 10.57
CA GLY A 245 9.00 -3.27 10.33
C GLY A 245 10.15 -2.47 9.72
N ILE A 246 9.82 -1.35 9.08
CA ILE A 246 10.80 -0.38 8.61
C ILE A 246 10.56 0.90 9.38
N LEU A 247 11.61 1.47 9.96
CA LEU A 247 11.50 2.78 10.59
C LEU A 247 11.32 3.82 9.49
N THR A 248 10.10 4.30 9.31
CA THR A 248 9.89 5.53 8.54
C THR A 248 10.41 6.68 9.40
N GLN A 249 11.40 7.42 8.92
CA GLN A 249 11.69 8.72 9.52
C GLN A 249 10.41 9.55 9.41
N THR A 250 9.77 9.82 10.55
CA THR A 250 8.71 10.82 10.64
C THR A 250 9.31 12.14 10.18
N CYS A 251 8.99 12.54 8.95
CA CYS A 251 9.35 13.85 8.45
C CYS A 251 8.54 14.87 9.25
N PHE A 252 9.15 15.42 10.31
CA PHE A 252 8.56 16.54 11.04
C PHE A 252 8.40 17.70 10.05
N THR A 253 7.15 18.09 9.84
CA THR A 253 6.74 19.24 9.03
C THR A 253 7.29 20.53 9.63
N LEU A 254 8.50 20.92 9.22
CA LEU A 254 8.92 22.32 9.33
C LEU A 254 9.48 22.91 8.04
N PHE A 255 9.89 22.14 7.04
CA PHE A 255 10.15 22.70 5.70
C PHE A 255 9.78 21.73 4.60
N THR A 256 9.10 22.26 3.59
CA THR A 256 8.69 21.60 2.36
C THR A 256 9.87 20.95 1.65
N PHE A 257 10.09 19.66 1.90
CA PHE A 257 10.82 18.80 0.98
C PHE A 257 10.02 17.51 0.83
N SER A 258 9.85 17.10 -0.43
CA SER A 258 9.09 15.94 -0.86
C SER A 258 9.34 14.73 0.03
N CYS A 259 8.27 14.13 0.52
CA CYS A 259 8.31 12.83 1.17
C CYS A 259 8.66 11.79 0.09
N GLN A 260 9.94 11.53 -0.13
CA GLN A 260 10.37 10.36 -0.87
C GLN A 260 10.44 9.20 0.12
N THR A 261 9.45 8.32 0.07
CA THR A 261 9.59 6.98 0.63
C THR A 261 10.70 6.28 -0.15
N ALA A 262 11.90 6.23 0.41
CA ALA A 262 12.95 5.36 -0.08
C ALA A 262 12.52 3.92 0.22
N VAL A 263 12.06 3.21 -0.80
CA VAL A 263 11.99 1.75 -0.76
C VAL A 263 13.41 1.27 -1.04
N THR A 264 14.16 0.97 0.01
CA THR A 264 15.47 0.32 -0.14
C THR A 264 15.23 -1.12 -0.55
N ALA A 265 15.42 -1.43 -1.82
CA ALA A 265 15.74 -2.80 -2.18
C ALA A 265 17.20 -3.03 -1.84
N VAL A 266 17.43 -3.74 -0.74
CA VAL A 266 18.75 -4.27 -0.44
C VAL A 266 18.82 -5.62 -1.15
N ASP A 267 19.62 -5.68 -2.20
CA ASP A 267 20.15 -6.94 -2.72
C ASP A 267 21.16 -7.43 -1.67
N ASP A 268 20.77 -8.36 -0.80
CA ASP A 268 21.74 -9.10 0.02
C ASP A 268 22.49 -10.07 -0.91
N GLU A 269 23.76 -9.79 -1.17
CA GLU A 269 24.62 -10.55 -2.10
C GLU A 269 24.93 -11.99 -1.63
N ASP A 270 24.55 -12.39 -0.41
CA ASP A 270 25.06 -13.63 0.20
C ASP A 270 24.04 -14.54 0.90
N ASP A 271 22.72 -14.30 0.85
CA ASP A 271 21.78 -15.19 1.55
C ASP A 271 20.58 -15.67 0.74
N ASN A 272 20.32 -16.97 0.83
CA ASN A 272 19.32 -17.74 0.07
C ASN A 272 17.88 -17.47 0.55
N ASP A 273 17.55 -16.23 0.93
CA ASP A 273 16.49 -15.95 1.89
C ASP A 273 15.44 -14.93 1.43
N VAL A 274 14.16 -15.15 1.79
CA VAL A 274 13.05 -14.25 1.42
C VAL A 274 12.85 -13.22 2.54
N THR A 275 13.35 -12.00 2.35
CA THR A 275 13.16 -10.84 3.23
C THR A 275 11.82 -10.14 2.92
N ALA A 276 10.93 -10.07 3.91
CA ALA A 276 9.58 -9.52 3.82
C ALA A 276 9.50 -8.06 4.30
N PHE A 277 8.81 -7.18 3.57
CA PHE A 277 8.79 -5.73 3.87
C PHE A 277 7.36 -5.28 4.15
N ALA A 278 7.03 -4.91 5.39
CA ALA A 278 5.80 -4.18 5.65
C ALA A 278 6.00 -2.70 5.29
N VAL A 279 5.63 -2.30 4.07
CA VAL A 279 5.47 -0.87 3.75
C VAL A 279 4.06 -0.46 4.18
N ALA A 280 3.96 0.41 5.19
CA ALA A 280 2.75 1.19 5.43
C ALA A 280 2.64 2.25 4.32
N GLY A 281 2.23 1.80 3.14
CA GLY A 281 2.08 2.62 1.95
C GLY A 281 0.95 2.02 1.15
N VAL A 282 -0.18 2.73 1.13
CA VAL A 282 -1.29 2.48 0.22
C VAL A 282 -0.71 2.52 -1.21
N LEU A 283 -0.48 1.35 -1.79
CA LEU A 283 -0.12 1.18 -3.20
C LEU A 283 -1.40 1.45 -4.03
N MET A 284 -1.75 2.74 -4.15
CA MET A 284 -2.66 3.20 -5.19
C MET A 284 -1.83 3.49 -6.45
N SER A 285 -1.77 2.49 -7.32
CA SER A 285 -1.33 2.71 -8.69
C SER A 285 -2.35 3.57 -9.44
N ALA A 286 -1.85 4.71 -9.93
CA ALA A 286 -2.34 5.55 -11.02
C ALA A 286 -3.75 6.18 -10.87
N GLU A 287 -3.71 7.52 -10.84
CA GLU A 287 -4.82 8.46 -11.05
C GLU A 287 -5.91 8.46 -9.97
N SER A 288 -5.58 8.97 -8.78
CA SER A 288 -6.44 9.79 -7.89
C SER A 288 -5.86 9.75 -6.47
N HIS A 289 -5.06 10.74 -6.07
CA HIS A 289 -4.70 10.89 -4.65
C HIS A 289 -5.86 11.55 -3.91
N LEU A 290 -6.58 10.77 -3.09
CA LEU A 290 -7.59 11.31 -2.19
C LEU A 290 -7.01 11.38 -0.78
N ILE A 291 -6.82 12.59 -0.27
CA ILE A 291 -6.45 12.84 1.13
C ILE A 291 -7.73 13.24 1.87
N ILE A 292 -8.19 12.39 2.80
CA ILE A 292 -9.18 12.78 3.81
C ILE A 292 -8.41 13.09 5.10
N SER A 293 -8.37 14.37 5.48
CA SER A 293 -7.94 14.77 6.83
C SER A 293 -9.13 14.61 7.77
N CYS A 294 -8.95 13.86 8.87
CA CYS A 294 -9.72 14.10 10.09
C CYS A 294 -9.11 15.27 10.86
#